data_AF-A0AAD7SPR1-F1
#
_entry.id   AF-A0AAD7SPR1-F1
#
_cell.length_a   1.000
_cell.length_b   1.000
_cell.length_c   1.000
_cell.angle_alpha   90.00
_cell.angle_beta   90.00
_cell.angle_gamma   90.00
#
_symmetry.space_group_name_H-M   'P 1'
#
loop_
_entity.id
_entity.type
_entity.pdbx_description
1 polymer ?
#
loop_
_entity_poly.entity_id
_entity_poly.type
_entity_poly.pdbx_seq_one_letter_code
_entity_poly.pdbx_strand_id
1 'polypeptide(L)'
;MMHLCRFYWDLTMLLLMVGNLIIIPVGITFFKDEHTPPWIVFNVVSDTFFLIDLVLNFRTGIVKEDNTEIILDPQQIKIKYLRSWFVVDFISSIPVDYIFLIVETRIDSDFYKTARALRIVRFTKILSLLRLLRLSRLIRYIHQWEEIFHMTYDLASAMVRIVNLIGMMLLLCHWDGCLQFLVPMLQDFPVDCWVSKNKMVNDTWGQQYSYALFKAMSHMLCIGYGMYPPVGMTDVWLTILSMIVGATCYAMFVGHATALIQSLDSSRRQYQEKVSEGQPGRAAASRGVQEEEGHSGVVMSACMS
;
A
#
# COMPACT_ATOMS: atom_id res chain seq x y z
N MET A 1 6.21 -9.70 30.63
CA MET A 1 7.45 -8.98 30.22
C MET A 1 7.81 -9.22 28.75
N MET A 2 7.92 -10.49 28.31
CA MET A 2 8.26 -10.83 26.91
C MET A 2 7.25 -10.30 25.86
N HIS A 3 5.95 -10.27 26.18
CA HIS A 3 4.91 -9.68 25.31
C HIS A 3 5.03 -8.16 25.14
N LEU A 4 5.40 -7.40 26.20
CA LEU A 4 5.62 -5.95 26.07
C LEU A 4 6.86 -5.66 25.22
N CYS A 5 7.96 -6.41 25.40
CA CYS A 5 9.15 -6.25 24.56
C CYS A 5 8.84 -6.50 23.09
N ARG A 6 8.04 -7.52 22.77
CA ARG A 6 7.63 -7.79 21.38
C ARG A 6 6.75 -6.67 20.84
N PHE A 7 5.80 -6.16 21.62
CA PHE A 7 4.96 -5.03 21.23
C PHE A 7 5.78 -3.77 20.89
N TYR A 8 6.72 -3.38 21.76
CA TYR A 8 7.59 -2.22 21.50
C TYR A 8 8.53 -2.46 20.31
N TRP A 9 9.00 -3.70 20.12
CA TRP A 9 9.79 -4.07 18.96
C TRP A 9 8.98 -3.92 17.67
N ASP A 10 7.77 -4.46 17.63
CA ASP A 10 6.88 -4.41 16.47
C ASP A 10 6.48 -2.96 16.14
N LEU A 11 6.22 -2.13 17.16
CA LEU A 11 6.01 -0.69 16.99
C LEU A 11 7.25 0.01 16.40
N THR A 12 8.44 -0.31 16.91
CA THR A 12 9.70 0.25 16.40
C THR A 12 9.93 -0.16 14.94
N MET A 13 9.69 -1.43 14.62
CA MET A 13 9.80 -1.95 13.26
C MET A 13 8.76 -1.32 12.32
N LEU A 14 7.54 -1.07 12.79
CA LEU A 14 6.51 -0.38 12.04
C LEU A 14 6.95 1.03 11.64
N LEU A 15 7.43 1.81 12.62
CA LEU A 15 7.93 3.17 12.39
C LEU A 15 9.14 3.18 11.44
N LEU A 16 10.10 2.27 11.67
CA LEU A 16 11.27 2.12 10.80
C LEU A 16 10.83 1.76 9.38
N MET A 17 9.88 0.85 9.22
CA MET A 17 9.42 0.38 7.91
C MET A 17 8.67 1.48 7.14
N VAL A 18 7.76 2.22 7.78
CA VAL A 18 7.11 3.37 7.14
C VAL A 18 8.15 4.41 6.71
N GLY A 19 9.11 4.74 7.58
CA GLY A 19 10.20 5.66 7.24
C GLY A 19 11.02 5.18 6.03
N ASN A 20 11.37 3.90 5.98
CA ASN A 20 12.11 3.32 4.85
C ASN A 20 11.31 3.35 3.55
N LEU A 21 10.02 3.01 3.58
CA LEU A 21 9.18 2.99 2.38
C LEU A 21 8.96 4.40 1.79
N ILE A 22 9.20 5.47 2.58
CA ILE A 22 9.18 6.87 2.12
C ILE A 22 10.58 7.32 1.67
N ILE A 23 11.62 7.07 2.49
CA ILE A 23 12.96 7.62 2.25
C ILE A 23 13.66 6.91 1.07
N ILE A 24 13.51 5.59 0.94
CA ILE A 24 14.23 4.79 -0.07
C ILE A 24 13.87 5.23 -1.50
N PRO A 25 12.58 5.29 -1.92
CA PRO A 25 12.24 5.75 -3.27
C PRO A 25 12.79 7.15 -3.57
N VAL A 26 12.68 8.09 -2.63
CA VAL A 26 13.17 9.46 -2.81
C VAL A 26 14.67 9.49 -3.02
N GLY A 27 15.43 8.78 -2.18
CA GLY A 27 16.87 8.78 -2.30
C GLY A 27 17.37 8.12 -3.58
N ILE A 28 16.75 7.01 -4.01
CA ILE A 28 17.10 6.35 -5.29
C ILE A 28 16.81 7.26 -6.50
N THR A 29 15.77 8.08 -6.42
CA THR A 29 15.26 8.84 -7.58
C THR A 29 15.83 10.24 -7.69
N PHE A 30 15.89 10.99 -6.59
CA PHE A 30 16.21 12.41 -6.62
C PHE A 30 17.61 12.75 -6.07
N PHE A 31 18.25 11.87 -5.29
CA PHE A 31 19.60 12.13 -4.82
C PHE A 31 20.62 11.71 -5.88
N LYS A 32 21.46 12.66 -6.29
CA LYS A 32 22.52 12.43 -7.30
C LYS A 32 23.69 11.62 -6.72
N ASP A 33 24.02 11.85 -5.44
CA ASP A 33 25.12 11.17 -4.74
C ASP A 33 24.57 10.24 -3.64
N GLU A 34 24.24 9.01 -4.03
CA GLU A 34 23.79 7.97 -3.09
C GLU A 34 24.92 7.43 -2.21
N HIS A 35 26.18 7.78 -2.48
CA HIS A 35 27.34 7.29 -1.71
C HIS A 35 27.73 8.21 -0.55
N THR A 36 26.86 9.12 -0.13
CA THR A 36 27.15 9.96 1.03
C THR A 36 27.19 9.12 2.32
N PRO A 37 28.13 9.38 3.25
CA PRO A 37 28.23 8.61 4.48
C PRO A 37 26.91 8.52 5.29
N PRO A 38 26.10 9.59 5.43
CA PRO A 38 24.82 9.50 6.14
C PRO A 38 23.82 8.53 5.49
N TRP A 39 23.76 8.49 4.16
CA TRP A 39 22.86 7.59 3.43
C TRP A 39 23.26 6.12 3.61
N ILE A 40 24.56 5.84 3.55
CA ILE A 40 25.09 4.50 3.75
C ILE A 40 24.82 4.04 5.19
N VAL A 41 25.10 4.89 6.18
CA VAL A 41 24.83 4.58 7.60
C VAL A 41 23.34 4.31 7.81
N PHE A 42 22.45 5.13 7.26
CA PHE A 42 21.00 4.92 7.36
C PHE A 42 20.59 3.56 6.78
N ASN A 43 21.05 3.21 5.59
CA ASN A 43 20.71 1.94 4.95
C ASN A 43 21.25 0.74 5.73
N VAL A 44 22.52 0.76 6.13
CA VAL A 44 23.14 -0.35 6.87
C VAL A 44 22.48 -0.57 8.23
N VAL A 45 22.18 0.51 8.96
CA VAL A 45 21.46 0.43 10.24
C VAL A 45 20.07 -0.15 10.00
N SER A 46 19.32 0.40 9.06
CA SER A 46 17.98 -0.09 8.70
C SER A 46 17.99 -1.58 8.34
N ASP A 47 18.86 -2.00 7.43
CA ASP A 47 18.98 -3.39 6.98
C ASP A 47 19.38 -4.33 8.13
N THR A 48 20.20 -3.86 9.08
CA THR A 48 20.55 -4.62 10.30
C THR A 48 19.32 -4.87 11.18
N PHE A 49 18.47 -3.87 11.39
CA PHE A 49 17.23 -4.05 12.15
C PHE A 49 16.28 -5.04 11.47
N PHE A 50 16.14 -4.98 10.14
CA PHE A 50 15.32 -5.94 9.39
C PHE A 50 15.86 -7.37 9.46
N LEU A 51 17.18 -7.53 9.46
CA LEU A 51 17.83 -8.83 9.61
C LEU A 51 17.66 -9.40 11.03
N ILE A 52 17.74 -8.55 12.07
CA ILE A 52 17.40 -8.96 13.44
C ILE A 52 15.93 -9.38 13.51
N ASP A 53 15.01 -8.60 12.94
CA ASP A 53 13.58 -8.95 12.92
C ASP A 53 13.31 -10.28 12.20
N LEU A 54 14.02 -10.54 11.08
CA LEU A 54 13.97 -11.82 10.38
C LEU A 54 14.36 -12.99 11.31
N VAL A 55 15.42 -12.85 12.10
CA VAL A 55 15.86 -13.87 13.06
C VAL A 55 14.84 -14.04 14.19
N LEU A 56 14.25 -12.94 14.68
CA LEU A 56 13.22 -12.97 15.73
C LEU A 56 11.92 -13.63 15.24
N ASN A 57 11.58 -13.50 13.95
CA ASN A 57 10.40 -14.14 13.37
C ASN A 57 10.49 -15.68 13.40
N PHE A 58 11.69 -16.27 13.39
CA PHE A 58 11.85 -17.72 13.60
C PHE A 58 11.49 -18.19 15.02
N ARG A 59 11.48 -17.29 16.00
CA ARG A 59 11.15 -17.60 17.40
C ARG A 59 9.79 -17.06 17.84
N THR A 60 9.08 -16.37 16.95
CA THR A 60 7.77 -15.79 17.26
C THR A 60 6.69 -16.82 16.97
N GLY A 61 5.83 -17.10 17.95
CA GLY A 61 4.75 -18.08 17.85
C GLY A 61 3.70 -17.65 16.83
N ILE A 62 3.16 -18.62 16.08
CA ILE A 62 2.11 -18.41 15.08
C ILE A 62 0.77 -18.76 15.74
N VAL A 63 -0.17 -17.82 15.74
CA VAL A 63 -1.55 -18.05 16.16
C VAL A 63 -2.26 -18.82 15.04
N LYS A 64 -2.97 -19.92 15.36
CA LYS A 64 -3.81 -20.63 14.38
C LYS A 64 -5.00 -19.74 13.98
N GLU A 65 -5.51 -19.93 12.76
CA GLU A 65 -6.67 -19.19 12.21
C GLU A 65 -7.91 -19.25 13.11
N ASP A 66 -8.07 -20.32 13.90
CA ASP A 66 -9.19 -20.47 14.83
C ASP A 66 -9.02 -19.68 16.15
N ASN A 67 -7.94 -18.90 16.32
CA ASN A 67 -7.60 -18.13 17.53
C ASN A 67 -7.61 -18.90 18.87
N THR A 68 -7.71 -20.22 18.83
CA THR A 68 -7.87 -21.10 20.01
C THR A 68 -6.54 -21.63 20.53
N GLU A 69 -5.50 -21.72 19.69
CA GLU A 69 -4.19 -22.27 20.07
C GLU A 69 -3.02 -21.47 19.46
N ILE A 70 -2.02 -21.18 20.30
CA ILE A 70 -0.74 -20.60 19.89
C ILE A 70 0.27 -21.74 19.72
N ILE A 71 0.76 -21.95 18.50
CA ILE A 71 1.81 -22.95 18.26
C ILE A 71 3.13 -22.37 18.75
N LEU A 72 3.66 -22.94 19.84
CA LEU A 72 4.94 -22.55 20.46
C LEU A 72 6.09 -23.50 20.08
N ASP A 73 5.81 -24.60 19.36
CA ASP A 73 6.85 -25.53 18.93
C ASP A 73 7.78 -24.90 17.87
N PRO A 74 9.07 -24.69 18.20
CA PRO A 74 10.01 -24.02 17.30
C PRO A 74 10.23 -24.76 15.98
N GLN A 75 10.10 -26.10 15.94
CA GLN A 75 10.27 -26.84 14.69
C GLN A 75 9.11 -26.59 13.72
N GLN A 76 7.88 -26.61 14.24
CA GLN A 76 6.69 -26.32 13.43
C GLN A 76 6.66 -24.87 12.95
N ILE A 77 7.03 -23.92 13.81
CA ILE A 77 7.13 -22.49 13.45
C ILE A 77 8.12 -22.32 12.30
N LYS A 78 9.33 -22.91 12.42
CA LYS A 78 10.37 -22.81 11.40
C LYS A 78 9.93 -23.36 10.05
N ILE A 79 9.34 -24.55 10.01
CA ILE A 79 8.89 -25.18 8.76
C ILE A 79 7.78 -24.35 8.10
N LYS A 80 6.79 -23.90 8.88
CA LYS A 80 5.68 -23.08 8.37
C LYS A 80 6.17 -21.74 7.83
N TYR A 81 7.10 -21.08 8.53
CA TYR A 81 7.67 -19.81 8.10
C TYR A 81 8.54 -19.94 6.84
N LEU A 82 9.40 -20.97 6.77
CA LEU A 82 10.25 -21.24 5.60
C LEU A 82 9.45 -21.51 4.33
N ARG A 83 8.29 -22.16 4.45
CA ARG A 83 7.44 -22.50 3.29
C ARG A 83 6.60 -21.34 2.77
N SER A 84 6.38 -20.30 3.58
CA SER A 84 5.44 -19.22 3.28
C SER A 84 6.15 -17.90 2.97
N TRP A 85 6.62 -17.21 4.00
CA TRP A 85 7.01 -15.79 3.91
C TRP A 85 8.52 -15.57 3.91
N PHE A 86 9.31 -16.59 4.28
CA PHE A 86 10.75 -16.46 4.42
C PHE A 86 11.45 -15.89 3.19
N VAL A 87 11.11 -16.34 1.99
CA VAL A 87 11.80 -15.91 0.75
C VAL A 87 11.63 -14.41 0.51
N VAL A 88 10.40 -13.89 0.67
CA VAL A 88 10.11 -12.45 0.50
C VAL A 88 10.78 -11.64 1.60
N ASP A 89 10.68 -12.11 2.85
CA ASP A 89 11.30 -11.44 4.00
C ASP A 89 12.84 -11.41 3.89
N PHE A 90 13.45 -12.49 3.41
CA PHE A 90 14.90 -12.61 3.21
C PHE A 90 15.40 -11.68 2.10
N ILE A 91 14.78 -11.72 0.91
CA ILE A 91 15.16 -10.85 -0.22
C ILE A 91 15.03 -9.37 0.15
N SER A 92 13.98 -9.02 0.89
CA SER A 92 13.73 -7.63 1.30
C SER A 92 14.63 -7.13 2.45
N SER A 93 15.26 -8.04 3.21
CA SER A 93 16.15 -7.71 4.34
C SER A 93 17.62 -7.65 3.95
N ILE A 94 18.01 -8.25 2.81
CA ILE A 94 19.41 -8.27 2.38
C ILE A 94 19.76 -7.01 1.57
N PRO A 95 20.91 -6.37 1.85
CA PRO A 95 21.44 -5.27 1.06
C PRO A 95 22.05 -5.79 -0.26
N VAL A 96 21.20 -6.26 -1.19
CA VAL A 96 21.61 -6.88 -2.46
C VAL A 96 22.43 -5.93 -3.33
N ASP A 97 22.09 -4.64 -3.29
CA ASP A 97 22.79 -3.55 -3.96
C ASP A 97 24.24 -3.39 -3.48
N TYR A 98 24.49 -3.42 -2.17
CA TYR A 98 25.84 -3.33 -1.60
C TYR A 98 26.66 -4.60 -1.87
N ILE A 99 26.05 -5.79 -1.78
CA ILE A 99 26.73 -7.05 -2.09
C ILE A 99 27.18 -7.05 -3.56
N PHE A 100 26.29 -6.65 -4.46
CA PHE A 100 26.60 -6.55 -5.89
C PHE A 100 27.75 -5.56 -6.13
N LEU A 101 27.72 -4.39 -5.49
CA LEU A 101 28.77 -3.38 -5.62
C LEU A 101 30.14 -3.88 -5.11
N ILE A 102 30.17 -4.60 -3.98
CA ILE A 102 31.40 -5.18 -3.42
C ILE A 102 31.95 -6.28 -4.33
N VAL A 103 31.10 -7.18 -4.84
CA VAL A 103 31.49 -8.27 -5.75
C VAL A 103 32.06 -7.69 -7.04
N GLU A 104 31.42 -6.68 -7.62
CA GLU A 104 31.89 -6.03 -8.85
C GLU A 104 33.24 -5.31 -8.64
N THR A 105 33.39 -4.60 -7.52
CA THR A 105 34.65 -3.93 -7.15
C THR A 105 35.81 -4.92 -6.95
N ARG A 106 35.50 -6.17 -6.57
CA ARG A 106 36.48 -7.24 -6.36
C ARG A 106 36.87 -7.96 -7.65
N ILE A 107 36.00 -8.00 -8.65
CA ILE A 107 36.19 -8.75 -9.89
C ILE A 107 36.99 -7.95 -10.93
N ASP A 108 36.89 -6.63 -10.97
CA ASP A 108 37.57 -5.81 -11.99
C ASP A 108 38.51 -4.78 -11.35
N SER A 109 39.81 -5.12 -11.34
CA SER A 109 40.91 -4.18 -11.09
C SER A 109 41.42 -3.50 -12.36
N ASP A 110 40.91 -3.86 -13.53
CA ASP A 110 41.21 -3.22 -14.80
C ASP A 110 39.93 -3.26 -15.67
N PHE A 111 39.66 -2.18 -16.42
CA PHE A 111 38.75 -2.17 -17.59
C PHE A 111 37.25 -1.83 -17.44
N TYR A 112 36.86 -0.69 -16.83
CA TYR A 112 35.50 -0.15 -17.02
C TYR A 112 35.41 0.94 -18.09
N LYS A 113 34.98 0.54 -19.30
CA LYS A 113 34.40 1.46 -20.30
C LYS A 113 33.16 2.14 -19.69
N THR A 114 33.13 3.47 -19.74
CA THR A 114 32.11 4.37 -19.14
C THR A 114 30.65 3.96 -19.42
N ALA A 115 30.37 3.34 -20.57
CA ALA A 115 29.03 2.87 -20.93
C ALA A 115 28.54 1.64 -20.12
N ARG A 116 29.45 0.78 -19.63
CA ARG A 116 29.10 -0.39 -18.80
C ARG A 116 28.82 0.04 -17.36
N ALA A 117 29.58 1.01 -16.85
CA ALA A 117 29.40 1.59 -15.51
C ALA A 117 28.01 2.22 -15.33
N LEU A 118 27.52 2.99 -16.32
CA LEU A 118 26.18 3.58 -16.27
C LEU A 118 25.07 2.51 -16.20
N ARG A 119 25.20 1.41 -16.95
CA ARG A 119 24.23 0.31 -16.92
C ARG A 119 24.22 -0.39 -15.55
N ILE A 120 25.39 -0.53 -14.94
CA ILE A 120 25.56 -1.13 -13.61
C ILE A 120 24.88 -0.28 -12.53
N VAL A 121 25.08 1.05 -12.54
CA VAL A 121 24.43 1.98 -11.60
C VAL A 121 22.90 1.94 -11.72
N ARG A 122 22.36 1.80 -12.95
CA ARG A 122 20.92 1.62 -13.14
C ARG A 122 20.43 0.30 -12.54
N PHE A 123 21.22 -0.77 -12.68
CA PHE A 123 20.87 -2.08 -12.13
C PHE A 123 20.88 -2.08 -10.60
N THR A 124 21.85 -1.42 -9.95
CA THR A 124 21.89 -1.30 -8.48
C THR A 124 20.68 -0.53 -7.95
N LYS A 125 20.24 0.54 -8.64
CA LYS A 125 19.00 1.26 -8.29
C LYS A 125 17.76 0.36 -8.35
N ILE A 126 17.64 -0.49 -9.39
CA ILE A 126 16.53 -1.44 -9.51
C ILE A 126 16.58 -2.49 -8.40
N LEU A 127 17.77 -3.02 -8.08
CA LEU A 127 17.94 -3.98 -6.99
C LEU A 127 17.59 -3.36 -5.62
N SER A 128 17.88 -2.09 -5.41
CA SER A 128 17.50 -1.36 -4.20
C SER A 128 15.97 -1.27 -4.02
N LEU A 129 15.18 -1.26 -5.11
CA LEU A 129 13.72 -1.32 -5.04
C LEU A 129 13.18 -2.64 -4.49
N LEU A 130 13.97 -3.72 -4.43
CA LEU A 130 13.57 -4.95 -3.74
C LEU A 130 13.26 -4.72 -2.26
N ARG A 131 13.81 -3.66 -1.66
CA ARG A 131 13.47 -3.22 -0.30
C ARG A 131 12.00 -2.81 -0.17
N LEU A 132 11.30 -2.45 -1.25
CA LEU A 132 9.86 -2.15 -1.23
C LEU A 132 9.00 -3.39 -0.98
N LEU A 133 9.54 -4.61 -1.16
CA LEU A 133 8.87 -5.86 -0.77
C LEU A 133 8.59 -5.94 0.74
N ARG A 134 9.24 -5.09 1.55
CA ARG A 134 8.92 -4.87 2.97
C ARG A 134 7.46 -4.43 3.18
N LEU A 135 6.79 -3.86 2.17
CA LEU A 135 5.35 -3.56 2.22
C LEU A 135 4.52 -4.79 2.58
N SER A 136 4.92 -5.98 2.12
CA SER A 136 4.23 -7.22 2.50
C SER A 136 4.22 -7.42 4.02
N ARG A 137 5.32 -7.12 4.71
CA ARG A 137 5.43 -7.19 6.18
C ARG A 137 4.62 -6.07 6.84
N LEU A 138 4.63 -4.87 6.26
CA LEU A 138 3.82 -3.76 6.74
C LEU A 138 2.33 -4.10 6.75
N ILE A 139 1.82 -4.67 5.65
CA ILE A 139 0.41 -5.07 5.54
C ILE A 139 0.08 -6.14 6.59
N ARG A 140 0.95 -7.14 6.78
CA ARG A 140 0.76 -8.18 7.81
C ARG A 140 0.71 -7.60 9.22
N TYR A 141 1.64 -6.69 9.53
CA TYR A 141 1.65 -6.01 10.83
C TYR A 141 0.37 -5.18 11.00
N ILE A 142 0.01 -4.34 10.03
CA ILE A 142 -1.23 -3.55 10.12
C ILE A 142 -2.45 -4.45 10.35
N HIS A 143 -2.56 -5.56 9.63
CA HIS A 143 -3.69 -6.49 9.77
C HIS A 143 -3.74 -7.16 11.15
N GLN A 144 -2.59 -7.66 11.64
CA GLN A 144 -2.50 -8.25 12.98
C GLN A 144 -2.86 -7.24 14.07
N TRP A 145 -2.42 -6.00 13.92
CA TRP A 145 -2.77 -4.92 14.86
C TRP A 145 -4.25 -4.54 14.76
N GLU A 146 -4.82 -4.51 13.55
CA GLU A 146 -6.25 -4.27 13.32
C GLU A 146 -7.12 -5.32 14.02
N GLU A 147 -6.77 -6.61 13.93
CA GLU A 147 -7.46 -7.69 14.64
C GLU A 147 -7.42 -7.51 16.17
N ILE A 148 -6.26 -7.13 16.71
CA ILE A 148 -6.10 -6.89 18.15
C ILE A 148 -6.95 -5.68 18.60
N PHE A 149 -7.00 -4.61 17.81
CA PHE A 149 -7.83 -3.44 18.10
C PHE A 149 -9.33 -3.71 17.91
N HIS A 150 -9.71 -4.56 16.95
CA HIS A 150 -11.10 -4.93 16.71
C HIS A 150 -11.71 -5.64 17.93
N MET A 151 -10.94 -6.47 18.62
CA MET A 151 -11.38 -7.14 19.85
C MET A 151 -11.59 -6.18 21.03
N THR A 152 -11.05 -4.97 20.98
CA THR A 152 -11.09 -4.00 22.08
C THR A 152 -12.01 -2.80 21.82
N TYR A 153 -12.21 -2.37 20.57
CA TYR A 153 -12.95 -1.15 20.23
C TYR A 153 -13.74 -1.26 18.89
N ASP A 154 -15.00 -1.71 18.95
CA ASP A 154 -15.82 -2.04 17.77
C ASP A 154 -16.13 -0.82 16.86
N LEU A 155 -16.47 0.35 17.43
CA LEU A 155 -16.68 1.59 16.66
C LEU A 155 -15.37 2.16 16.09
N ALA A 156 -14.23 1.90 16.74
CA ALA A 156 -12.92 2.37 16.29
C ALA A 156 -12.41 1.56 15.09
N SER A 157 -12.88 0.32 14.90
CA SER A 157 -12.49 -0.56 13.78
C SER A 157 -12.73 0.09 12.41
N ALA A 158 -13.92 0.67 12.19
CA ALA A 158 -14.24 1.34 10.93
C ALA A 158 -13.37 2.59 10.68
N MET A 159 -13.02 3.32 11.74
CA MET A 159 -12.12 4.48 11.68
C MET A 159 -10.66 4.07 11.41
N VAL A 160 -10.19 2.99 12.02
CA VAL A 160 -8.84 2.44 11.77
C VAL A 160 -8.71 1.98 10.32
N ARG A 161 -9.73 1.31 9.77
CA ARG A 161 -9.76 0.87 8.37
C ARG A 161 -9.62 2.03 7.38
N ILE A 162 -10.36 3.12 7.58
CA ILE A 162 -10.26 4.28 6.67
C ILE A 162 -8.91 5.00 6.81
N VAL A 163 -8.36 5.10 8.02
CA VAL A 163 -7.03 5.69 8.25
C VAL A 163 -5.94 4.85 7.57
N ASN A 164 -6.00 3.53 7.70
CA ASN A 164 -5.07 2.61 7.04
C ASN A 164 -5.17 2.72 5.51
N LEU A 165 -6.38 2.83 4.97
CA LEU A 165 -6.61 3.01 3.54
C LEU A 165 -6.05 4.34 3.03
N ILE A 166 -6.28 5.45 3.75
CA ILE A 166 -5.69 6.76 3.41
C ILE A 166 -4.16 6.68 3.45
N GLY A 167 -3.59 6.05 4.48
CA GLY A 167 -2.15 5.85 4.58
C GLY A 167 -1.58 5.06 3.41
N MET A 168 -2.23 3.97 3.01
CA MET A 168 -1.84 3.19 1.83
C MET A 168 -1.97 4.00 0.53
N MET A 169 -3.03 4.78 0.37
CA MET A 169 -3.24 5.63 -0.80
C MET A 169 -2.16 6.72 -0.92
N LEU A 170 -1.78 7.34 0.19
CA LEU A 170 -0.68 8.31 0.23
C LEU A 170 0.66 7.66 -0.13
N LEU A 171 0.93 6.45 0.38
CA LEU A 171 2.14 5.71 0.06
C LEU A 171 2.21 5.32 -1.43
N LEU A 172 1.09 4.84 -2.01
CA LEU A 172 1.01 4.52 -3.42
C LEU A 172 1.17 5.77 -4.31
N CYS A 173 0.56 6.88 -3.93
CA CYS A 173 0.73 8.17 -4.61
C CYS A 173 2.20 8.63 -4.57
N HIS A 174 2.85 8.47 -3.42
CA HIS A 174 4.27 8.77 -3.26
C HIS A 174 5.15 7.89 -4.17
N TRP A 175 4.92 6.59 -4.21
CA TRP A 175 5.66 5.65 -5.07
C TRP A 175 5.42 5.89 -6.54
N ASP A 176 4.19 6.19 -6.93
CA ASP A 176 3.85 6.54 -8.30
C ASP A 176 4.57 7.83 -8.72
N GLY A 177 4.60 8.86 -7.86
CA GLY A 177 5.38 10.08 -8.12
C GLY A 177 6.88 9.79 -8.29
N CYS A 178 7.46 8.99 -7.40
CA CYS A 178 8.86 8.57 -7.52
C CYS A 178 9.11 7.78 -8.82
N LEU A 179 8.21 6.85 -9.18
CA LEU A 179 8.30 6.05 -10.40
C LEU A 179 8.23 6.92 -11.67
N GLN A 180 7.32 7.89 -11.69
CA GLN A 180 7.16 8.81 -12.81
C GLN A 180 8.40 9.67 -13.08
N PHE A 181 9.22 9.94 -12.06
CA PHE A 181 10.52 10.60 -12.22
C PHE A 181 11.66 9.60 -12.46
N LEU A 182 11.61 8.43 -11.82
CA LEU A 182 12.61 7.37 -11.93
C LEU A 182 12.82 6.93 -13.38
N VAL A 183 11.75 6.68 -14.11
CA VAL A 183 11.86 6.10 -15.46
C VAL A 183 12.51 7.06 -16.45
N PRO A 184 12.12 8.35 -16.54
CA PRO A 184 12.86 9.35 -17.31
C PRO A 184 14.33 9.46 -16.88
N MET A 185 14.62 9.39 -15.57
CA MET A 185 16.01 9.42 -15.06
C MET A 185 16.83 8.21 -15.54
N LEU A 186 16.25 7.00 -15.58
CA LEU A 186 16.90 5.79 -16.11
C LEU A 186 17.12 5.84 -17.63
N GLN A 187 16.40 6.71 -18.35
CA GLN A 187 16.51 6.95 -19.79
C GLN A 187 17.38 8.18 -20.14
N ASP A 188 18.08 8.76 -19.16
CA ASP A 188 18.87 9.98 -19.30
C ASP A 188 18.06 11.20 -19.77
N PHE A 189 16.82 11.32 -19.30
CA PHE A 189 15.90 12.45 -19.57
C PHE A 189 15.71 12.75 -21.07
N PRO A 190 15.06 11.86 -21.83
CA PRO A 190 14.86 12.07 -23.26
C PRO A 190 14.02 13.33 -23.53
N VAL A 191 14.19 13.95 -24.70
CA VAL A 191 13.60 15.27 -25.02
C VAL A 191 12.06 15.29 -25.03
N ASP A 192 11.44 14.13 -25.20
CA ASP A 192 9.99 13.93 -25.25
C ASP A 192 9.38 13.62 -23.87
N CYS A 193 10.19 13.44 -22.83
CA CYS A 193 9.69 13.21 -21.47
C CYS A 193 9.19 14.49 -20.80
N TRP A 194 8.28 14.33 -19.85
CA TRP A 194 7.67 15.43 -19.11
C TRP A 194 8.69 16.30 -18.36
N VAL A 195 9.79 15.73 -17.85
CA VAL A 195 10.83 16.48 -17.10
C VAL A 195 11.58 17.44 -18.03
N SER A 196 12.03 16.95 -19.19
CA SER A 196 12.75 17.73 -20.20
C SER A 196 11.86 18.79 -20.83
N LYS A 197 10.59 18.46 -21.12
CA LYS A 197 9.60 19.42 -21.64
C LYS A 197 9.31 20.56 -20.69
N ASN A 198 9.23 20.27 -19.39
CA ASN A 198 9.00 21.28 -18.38
C ASN A 198 10.30 22.04 -18.00
N LYS A 199 11.44 21.68 -18.60
CA LYS A 199 12.77 22.25 -18.34
C LYS A 199 13.23 22.11 -16.88
N MET A 200 12.80 21.04 -16.20
CA MET A 200 13.04 20.84 -14.77
C MET A 200 14.20 19.87 -14.46
N VAL A 201 14.98 19.45 -15.46
CA VAL A 201 16.09 18.48 -15.28
C VAL A 201 17.14 18.98 -14.27
N ASN A 202 17.38 20.28 -14.23
CA ASN A 202 18.41 20.91 -13.39
C ASN A 202 17.84 21.60 -12.14
N ASP A 203 16.54 21.49 -11.91
CA ASP A 203 15.89 22.09 -10.74
C ASP A 203 16.27 21.37 -9.44
N THR A 204 15.92 21.98 -8.31
CA THR A 204 16.16 21.36 -7.01
C THR A 204 15.34 20.08 -6.86
N TRP A 205 15.89 19.10 -6.14
CA TRP A 205 15.21 17.82 -5.90
C TRP A 205 13.82 17.99 -5.28
N GLY A 206 13.63 19.01 -4.44
CA GLY A 206 12.35 19.34 -3.82
C GLY A 206 11.30 19.81 -4.83
N GLN A 207 11.69 20.61 -5.83
CA GLN A 207 10.80 21.02 -6.92
C GLN A 207 10.43 19.84 -7.82
N GLN A 208 11.43 19.04 -8.20
CA GLN A 208 11.22 17.84 -9.03
C GLN A 208 10.28 16.84 -8.33
N TYR A 209 10.52 16.56 -7.05
CA TYR A 209 9.68 15.68 -6.25
C TYR A 209 8.26 16.23 -6.09
N SER A 210 8.12 17.52 -5.76
CA SER A 210 6.81 18.14 -5.58
C SER A 210 5.96 18.06 -6.86
N TYR A 211 6.58 18.31 -8.02
CA TYR A 211 5.87 18.22 -9.30
C TYR A 211 5.55 16.78 -9.69
N ALA A 212 6.48 15.84 -9.46
CA ALA A 212 6.23 14.42 -9.71
C ALA A 212 5.08 13.88 -8.83
N LEU A 213 5.06 14.27 -7.55
CA LEU A 213 3.98 13.95 -6.62
C LEU A 213 2.66 14.60 -7.03
N PHE A 214 2.69 15.86 -7.47
CA PHE A 214 1.51 16.53 -8.00
C PHE A 214 0.92 15.78 -9.20
N LYS A 215 1.77 15.34 -10.15
CA LYS A 215 1.37 14.55 -11.31
C LYS A 215 0.78 13.18 -10.93
N ALA A 216 1.37 12.49 -9.96
CA ALA A 216 0.83 11.23 -9.44
C ALA A 216 -0.51 11.42 -8.72
N MET A 217 -0.61 12.45 -7.88
CA MET A 217 -1.81 12.78 -7.13
C MET A 217 -2.96 13.18 -8.06
N SER A 218 -2.69 13.90 -9.14
CA SER A 218 -3.71 14.29 -10.12
C SER A 218 -4.28 13.09 -10.88
N HIS A 219 -3.50 12.04 -11.11
CA HIS A 219 -4.01 10.77 -11.63
C HIS A 219 -4.80 9.99 -10.55
N MET A 220 -4.29 9.94 -9.31
CA MET A 220 -4.93 9.28 -8.17
C MET A 220 -6.34 9.82 -7.88
N LEU A 221 -6.51 11.15 -7.92
CA LEU A 221 -7.76 11.83 -7.63
C LEU A 221 -8.60 12.15 -8.88
N CYS A 222 -8.27 11.53 -10.03
CA CYS A 222 -9.01 11.66 -11.28
C CYS A 222 -9.15 13.12 -11.81
N ILE A 223 -8.13 13.96 -11.61
CA ILE A 223 -8.13 15.38 -12.03
C ILE A 223 -7.54 15.56 -13.45
N GLY A 224 -6.39 14.94 -13.76
CA GLY A 224 -5.73 15.11 -15.06
C GLY A 224 -4.20 14.97 -15.05
N TYR A 225 -3.54 15.34 -16.15
CA TYR A 225 -2.15 14.92 -16.50
C TYR A 225 -0.99 15.78 -15.99
N GLY A 226 -1.27 16.90 -15.31
CA GLY A 226 -0.27 17.94 -15.03
C GLY A 226 -0.30 19.07 -16.07
N MET A 227 0.85 19.60 -16.47
CA MET A 227 0.93 20.76 -17.38
C MET A 227 0.70 20.39 -18.86
N TYR A 228 1.10 19.18 -19.28
CA TYR A 228 0.94 18.72 -20.66
C TYR A 228 0.54 17.24 -20.70
N PRO A 229 -0.23 16.79 -21.71
CA PRO A 229 -0.46 15.37 -21.93
C PRO A 229 0.87 14.65 -22.25
N PRO A 230 0.99 13.35 -21.89
CA PRO A 230 2.19 12.57 -22.19
C PRO A 230 2.40 12.47 -23.70
N VAL A 231 3.65 12.61 -24.14
CA VAL A 231 4.01 12.56 -25.57
C VAL A 231 4.93 11.38 -25.87
N GLY A 232 5.98 11.19 -25.07
CA GLY A 232 6.81 9.99 -25.18
C GLY A 232 6.03 8.74 -24.83
N MET A 233 6.27 7.63 -25.56
CA MET A 233 5.55 6.38 -25.35
C MET A 233 5.74 5.83 -23.92
N THR A 234 6.92 6.02 -23.34
CA THR A 234 7.20 5.65 -21.94
C THR A 234 6.27 6.40 -20.98
N ASP A 235 6.13 7.71 -21.16
CA ASP A 235 5.28 8.56 -20.32
C ASP A 235 3.79 8.22 -20.48
N VAL A 236 3.36 7.84 -21.69
CA VAL A 236 1.99 7.40 -21.97
C VAL A 236 1.66 6.14 -21.16
N TRP A 237 2.50 5.10 -21.25
CA TRP A 237 2.27 3.85 -20.52
C TRP A 237 2.34 4.03 -19.00
N LEU A 238 3.29 4.83 -18.50
CA LEU A 238 3.36 5.15 -17.07
C LEU A 238 2.12 5.90 -16.58
N THR A 239 1.62 6.83 -17.40
CA THR A 239 0.41 7.59 -17.09
C THR A 239 -0.82 6.67 -17.07
N ILE A 240 -0.96 5.75 -18.03
CA ILE A 240 -2.04 4.76 -18.04
C ILE A 240 -1.99 3.88 -16.78
N LEU A 241 -0.80 3.39 -16.41
CA LEU A 241 -0.62 2.59 -15.20
C LEU A 241 -1.04 3.37 -13.94
N SER A 242 -0.56 4.60 -13.81
CA SER A 242 -0.87 5.51 -12.70
C SER A 242 -2.38 5.79 -12.61
N MET A 243 -3.05 6.02 -13.73
CA MET A 243 -4.50 6.22 -13.78
C MET A 243 -5.31 4.98 -13.35
N ILE A 244 -4.89 3.77 -13.76
CA ILE A 244 -5.56 2.53 -13.35
C ILE A 244 -5.43 2.31 -11.84
N VAL A 245 -4.21 2.45 -11.31
CA VAL A 245 -3.95 2.35 -9.87
C VAL A 245 -4.74 3.41 -9.11
N GLY A 246 -4.72 4.65 -9.62
CA GLY A 246 -5.42 5.80 -9.06
C GLY A 246 -6.92 5.60 -8.96
N ALA A 247 -7.57 5.30 -10.08
CA ALA A 247 -9.01 5.06 -10.15
C ALA A 247 -9.45 3.91 -9.23
N THR A 248 -8.66 2.84 -9.14
CA THR A 248 -8.94 1.70 -8.25
C THR A 248 -8.86 2.12 -6.78
N CYS A 249 -7.81 2.84 -6.39
CA CYS A 249 -7.64 3.34 -5.02
C CYS A 249 -8.76 4.31 -4.63
N TYR A 250 -9.12 5.23 -5.52
CA TYR A 250 -10.20 6.18 -5.29
C TYR A 250 -11.57 5.49 -5.16
N ALA A 251 -11.86 4.49 -5.99
CA ALA A 251 -13.08 3.69 -5.89
C ALA A 251 -13.16 2.95 -4.54
N MET A 252 -12.05 2.35 -4.09
CA MET A 252 -11.98 1.72 -2.76
C MET A 252 -12.22 2.75 -1.65
N PHE A 253 -11.59 3.93 -1.74
CA PHE A 253 -11.79 5.01 -0.77
C PHE A 253 -13.26 5.41 -0.65
N VAL A 254 -13.96 5.62 -1.76
CA VAL A 254 -15.40 5.96 -1.76
C VAL A 254 -16.23 4.83 -1.15
N GLY A 255 -15.92 3.57 -1.45
CA GLY A 255 -16.59 2.41 -0.87
C GLY A 255 -16.44 2.34 0.66
N HIS A 256 -15.22 2.51 1.17
CA HIS A 256 -14.95 2.53 2.60
C HIS A 256 -15.57 3.74 3.31
N ALA A 257 -15.55 4.92 2.69
CA ALA A 257 -16.19 6.11 3.23
C ALA A 257 -17.72 5.93 3.34
N THR A 258 -18.34 5.30 2.34
CA THR A 258 -19.78 5.00 2.35
C THR A 258 -20.13 4.00 3.45
N ALA A 259 -19.33 2.93 3.61
CA ALA A 259 -19.50 1.97 4.69
C ALA A 259 -19.36 2.62 6.07
N LEU A 260 -18.42 3.57 6.21
CA LEU A 260 -18.24 4.34 7.44
C LEU A 260 -19.48 5.18 7.78
N ILE A 261 -20.00 5.94 6.80
CA ILE A 261 -21.21 6.75 6.98
C ILE A 261 -22.39 5.87 7.39
N GLN A 262 -22.57 4.73 6.73
CA GLN A 262 -23.63 3.76 7.08
C GLN A 262 -23.48 3.22 8.51
N SER A 263 -22.25 2.99 8.98
CA SER A 263 -22.00 2.50 10.34
C SER A 263 -22.33 3.55 11.41
N LEU A 264 -22.03 4.84 11.14
CA LEU A 264 -22.32 5.94 12.07
C LEU A 264 -23.82 6.22 12.20
N ASP A 265 -24.58 6.12 11.10
CA ASP A 265 -26.04 6.35 11.10
C ASP A 265 -26.87 5.11 11.47
N SER A 266 -26.23 3.98 11.81
CA SER A 266 -26.90 2.69 12.05
C SER A 266 -28.03 2.78 13.11
N SER A 267 -27.77 3.40 14.26
CA SER A 267 -28.76 3.57 15.33
C SER A 267 -29.94 4.45 14.92
N ARG A 268 -29.66 5.53 14.18
CA ARG A 268 -30.69 6.45 13.67
C ARG A 268 -31.55 5.78 12.60
N ARG A 269 -30.93 5.00 11.73
CA ARG A 269 -31.62 4.24 10.68
C ARG A 269 -32.53 3.18 11.27
N GLN A 270 -32.04 2.39 12.23
CA GLN A 270 -32.86 1.39 12.94
C GLN A 270 -34.04 2.02 13.68
N TYR A 271 -33.85 3.20 14.29
CA TYR A 271 -34.94 3.94 14.92
C TYR A 271 -35.99 4.39 13.88
N GLN A 272 -35.56 4.96 12.76
CA GLN A 272 -36.46 5.37 11.68
C GLN A 272 -37.20 4.19 11.03
N GLU A 273 -36.52 3.06 10.83
CA GLU A 273 -37.13 1.82 10.34
C GLU A 273 -38.24 1.35 11.29
N LYS A 274 -37.97 1.23 12.59
CA LYS A 274 -38.97 0.85 13.60
C LYS A 274 -40.13 1.84 13.72
N VAL A 275 -39.86 3.15 13.67
CA VAL A 275 -40.90 4.17 13.68
C VAL A 275 -41.77 4.07 12.42
N SER A 276 -41.16 3.78 11.27
CA SER A 276 -41.89 3.60 10.01
C SER A 276 -42.72 2.31 9.96
N GLU A 277 -42.30 1.25 10.65
CA GLU A 277 -43.08 0.03 10.85
C GLU A 277 -44.25 0.23 11.82
N GLY A 278 -44.05 1.05 12.87
CA GLY A 278 -45.07 1.36 13.87
C GLY A 278 -46.12 2.38 13.44
N GLN A 279 -45.98 3.02 12.27
CA GLN A 279 -46.97 3.99 11.78
C GLN A 279 -48.23 3.26 11.22
N PRO A 280 -49.44 3.59 11.72
CA PRO A 280 -50.68 2.89 11.36
C PRO A 280 -51.02 2.93 9.87
N GLY A 281 -50.50 3.92 9.12
CA GLY A 281 -50.71 4.02 7.67
C GLY A 281 -50.04 2.91 6.85
N ARG A 282 -48.93 2.32 7.33
CA ARG A 282 -48.21 1.26 6.60
C ARG A 282 -48.77 -0.14 6.89
N ALA A 283 -49.19 -0.38 8.14
CA ALA A 283 -49.95 -1.57 8.52
C ALA A 283 -51.34 -1.62 7.85
N ALA A 284 -51.98 -0.46 7.65
CA ALA A 284 -53.22 -0.34 6.87
C ALA A 284 -52.99 -0.56 5.38
N ALA A 285 -51.89 -0.05 4.80
CA ALA A 285 -51.55 -0.29 3.40
C ALA A 285 -51.22 -1.76 3.11
N SER A 286 -50.50 -2.46 4.00
CA SER A 286 -50.23 -3.90 3.85
C SER A 286 -51.48 -4.77 4.04
N ARG A 287 -52.44 -4.33 4.87
CA ARG A 287 -53.75 -5.01 5.00
C ARG A 287 -54.67 -4.72 3.81
N GLY A 288 -54.66 -3.51 3.28
CA GLY A 288 -55.45 -3.13 2.10
C GLY A 288 -55.02 -3.88 0.83
N VAL A 289 -53.72 -4.12 0.65
CA VAL A 289 -53.21 -4.94 -0.47
C VAL A 289 -53.60 -6.42 -0.34
N GLN A 290 -53.65 -6.97 0.88
CA GLN A 290 -54.14 -8.34 1.10
C GLN A 290 -55.67 -8.46 0.88
N GLU A 291 -56.45 -7.42 1.18
CA GLU A 291 -57.90 -7.40 0.89
C GLU A 291 -58.21 -7.26 -0.61
N GLU A 292 -57.40 -6.51 -1.39
CA GLU A 292 -57.57 -6.41 -2.85
C GLU A 292 -57.18 -7.69 -3.61
N GLU A 293 -56.11 -8.39 -3.19
CA GLU A 293 -55.75 -9.69 -3.78
C GLU A 293 -56.77 -10.80 -3.43
N GLY A 294 -57.32 -10.76 -2.20
CA GLY A 294 -58.40 -11.67 -1.78
C GLY A 294 -59.69 -11.46 -2.59
N HIS A 295 -60.03 -10.22 -2.95
CA HIS A 295 -61.19 -9.93 -3.80
C HIS A 295 -60.97 -10.30 -5.27
N SER A 296 -59.77 -10.09 -5.83
CA SER A 296 -59.48 -10.48 -7.22
C SER A 296 -59.44 -12.00 -7.42
N GLY A 297 -58.97 -12.77 -6.42
CA GLY A 297 -58.97 -14.24 -6.48
C GLY A 297 -60.37 -14.87 -6.48
N VAL A 298 -61.35 -14.24 -5.82
CA VAL A 298 -62.73 -14.73 -5.76
C VAL A 298 -63.53 -14.36 -7.02
N VAL A 299 -63.27 -13.20 -7.63
CA VAL A 299 -63.95 -12.77 -8.87
C VAL A 299 -63.48 -13.60 -10.07
N MET A 300 -62.22 -14.03 -10.11
CA MET A 300 -61.70 -14.86 -11.21
C MET A 300 -62.27 -16.30 -11.20
N SER A 301 -62.62 -16.84 -10.03
CA SER A 301 -63.19 -18.19 -9.90
C SER A 301 -64.68 -18.27 -10.23
N ALA A 302 -65.41 -17.16 -10.24
CA ALA A 302 -66.84 -17.11 -10.55
C ALA A 302 -67.13 -16.97 -12.06
N CYS A 303 -66.12 -16.67 -12.89
CA CYS A 303 -66.26 -16.56 -14.35
C CYS A 303 -65.90 -17.85 -15.12
N MET A 304 -65.51 -18.93 -14.43
CA MET A 304 -65.13 -20.22 -15.06
C MET A 304 -66.02 -21.40 -14.62
N SER A 305 -67.28 -21.16 -14.26
CA SER A 305 -68.30 -22.21 -14.05
C SER A 305 -69.60 -21.88 -14.77
#